data_AF-A0A232LZZ2-F1
#
_entry.id   AF-A0A232LZZ2-F1
#
_cell.length_a   1.000
_cell.length_b   1.000
_cell.length_c   1.000
_cell.angle_alpha   90.00
_cell.angle_beta   90.00
_cell.angle_gamma   90.00
#
_symmetry.space_group_name_H-M   'P 1'
#
loop_
_entity.id
_entity.type
_entity.pdbx_description
1 polymer ?
#
loop_
_entity_poly.entity_id
_entity_poly.type
_entity_poly.pdbx_seq_one_letter_code
_entity_poly.pdbx_strand_id
1 'polypeptide(L)'
;MAANEYYAGYRPEPPRYDELPPSHDLHPPAFTKPLPSAPYTEYTDHETSHSPPGNAYRESQTSLSFDNQQAAGAENHGADPYAENIPLRSSIPAQTPTWAQQNTAYGRDMPRTPDVESRTRRGQREGFFKKKIAWVTYLLTIVDIGVFIAELVKAGQLTGSPIETKPTFNPMIGPSPYIQIYMGARFVPCMKNVPSVQDNNKTISWNCPNSTSSSTQDPSNQCSLSELCGFGGVPNPHPNGSLTDRPEPNQWFRFIIPMFLHGGFIHITFNLLVQMTMGADMERMIGWWRFALVYLASGIFGFVLGGNYAAQGITSTGASGSLFGVLALFVLDLLYTWRERQSPWIELIIMVIGVGISFFLGLLPGLDNFSHIGGFIMGLAIGLCILRSPNAIRERIGLARTPYVVMSGGIAAAPGETENSKKKKFLSARPFGFFRGRKPLWWAWWLVRAGALVAVIVGFIILLADFYKYPKSNCSWCYRLSCLPINNWCSLGQLNLN
;
A
#
# COMPACT_ATOMS: atom_id res chain seq x y z
N MET A 1 34.35 -17.38 34.68
CA MET A 1 34.85 -16.48 35.73
C MET A 1 35.20 -15.15 35.10
N ALA A 2 35.04 -14.05 35.85
CA ALA A 2 35.03 -12.66 35.38
C ALA A 2 33.90 -12.32 34.37
N ALA A 3 33.31 -11.12 34.37
CA ALA A 3 33.45 -10.00 35.32
C ALA A 3 32.10 -9.71 36.01
N ASN A 4 32.15 -9.21 37.25
CA ASN A 4 31.00 -8.97 38.14
C ASN A 4 31.12 -7.56 38.75
N GLU A 5 30.03 -7.04 39.30
CA GLU A 5 29.97 -5.89 40.25
C GLU A 5 30.45 -4.51 39.71
N TYR A 6 29.80 -3.39 40.01
CA TYR A 6 29.82 -2.74 41.33
C TYR A 6 28.63 -1.79 41.51
N TYR A 7 28.03 -1.78 42.71
CA TYR A 7 27.04 -0.78 43.13
C TYR A 7 27.23 -0.45 44.62
N ALA A 8 27.98 0.63 44.91
CA ALA A 8 28.10 1.22 46.24
C ALA A 8 28.56 2.68 46.08
N GLY A 9 28.05 3.59 46.91
CA GLY A 9 28.34 5.02 46.81
C GLY A 9 28.92 5.61 48.09
N TYR A 10 29.74 6.67 47.95
CA TYR A 10 30.14 7.56 49.04
C TYR A 10 30.44 8.95 48.48
N ARG A 11 30.17 10.02 49.25
CA ARG A 11 30.54 11.41 48.90
C ARG A 11 31.90 11.76 49.48
N PRO A 12 32.68 12.62 48.80
CA PRO A 12 33.23 13.81 49.47
C PRO A 12 33.09 15.10 48.65
N GLU A 13 33.55 16.21 49.24
CA GLU A 13 33.47 17.60 48.72
C GLU A 13 34.60 17.95 47.70
N PRO A 14 34.46 19.05 46.93
CA PRO A 14 35.45 19.45 45.92
C PRO A 14 36.64 20.24 46.52
N PRO A 15 37.87 20.06 45.98
CA PRO A 15 39.04 20.85 46.37
C PRO A 15 39.08 22.24 45.71
N ARG A 16 39.80 23.16 46.36
CA ARG A 16 40.03 24.55 45.98
C ARG A 16 41.55 24.78 45.86
N TYR A 17 41.98 25.52 44.84
CA TYR A 17 43.36 26.04 44.74
C TYR A 17 43.36 27.47 44.14
N ASP A 18 44.34 28.26 44.57
CA ASP A 18 44.47 29.71 44.33
C ASP A 18 45.84 30.04 43.68
N GLU A 19 46.07 31.34 43.38
CA GLU A 19 47.36 32.04 43.13
C GLU A 19 47.94 32.19 41.69
N LEU A 20 48.60 33.35 41.51
CA LEU A 20 49.26 34.01 40.34
C LEU A 20 50.69 34.43 40.80
N PRO A 21 51.53 35.32 40.18
CA PRO A 21 51.48 36.16 38.95
C PRO A 21 52.81 36.02 38.12
N PRO A 22 53.45 37.03 37.43
CA PRO A 22 53.06 38.37 36.93
C PRO A 22 53.52 38.76 35.48
N SER A 23 53.12 39.99 35.05
CA SER A 23 53.90 41.05 34.32
C SER A 23 53.59 41.50 32.85
N HIS A 24 53.20 42.78 32.75
CA HIS A 24 53.45 43.86 31.73
C HIS A 24 52.99 43.83 30.23
N ASP A 25 52.05 44.76 29.95
CA ASP A 25 51.97 45.84 28.92
C ASP A 25 52.19 45.63 27.39
N LEU A 26 51.18 46.02 26.58
CA LEU A 26 51.19 47.20 25.67
C LEU A 26 49.86 47.43 24.90
N HIS A 27 49.65 48.64 24.34
CA HIS A 27 48.44 49.15 23.62
C HIS A 27 48.60 49.10 22.06
N PRO A 28 47.77 49.79 21.22
CA PRO A 28 46.35 49.63 20.83
C PRO A 28 46.26 49.41 19.27
N PRO A 29 45.26 49.83 18.42
CA PRO A 29 43.90 50.39 18.60
C PRO A 29 42.80 49.69 17.75
N ALA A 30 41.64 50.35 17.55
CA ALA A 30 40.40 49.81 16.98
C ALA A 30 39.97 50.41 15.63
N PHE A 31 38.89 49.87 15.02
CA PHE A 31 38.03 50.56 14.04
C PHE A 31 36.56 50.08 14.14
N THR A 32 35.60 50.88 13.62
CA THR A 32 34.16 50.74 13.88
C THR A 32 33.26 50.96 12.64
N LYS A 33 32.05 50.38 12.64
CA LYS A 33 30.73 51.06 12.39
C LYS A 33 29.53 50.08 12.51
N PRO A 34 28.26 50.56 12.66
CA PRO A 34 27.24 49.82 13.42
C PRO A 34 25.92 49.47 12.69
N LEU A 35 25.04 48.75 13.40
CA LEU A 35 23.62 48.52 13.10
C LEU A 35 22.71 49.61 13.72
N PRO A 36 21.47 49.84 13.20
CA PRO A 36 20.43 50.61 13.89
C PRO A 36 19.62 49.78 14.90
N SER A 37 19.03 50.43 15.90
CA SER A 37 18.22 49.84 16.97
C SER A 37 16.81 50.45 17.05
N ALA A 38 15.91 49.80 17.81
CA ALA A 38 14.58 50.32 18.12
C ALA A 38 14.18 49.96 19.58
N PRO A 39 13.57 50.89 20.34
CA PRO A 39 12.90 50.57 21.60
C PRO A 39 11.51 51.21 21.81
N TYR A 40 10.59 50.38 22.33
CA TYR A 40 9.50 50.60 23.31
C TYR A 40 8.94 51.99 23.67
N THR A 41 7.61 52.02 23.86
CA THR A 41 6.89 52.80 24.90
C THR A 41 5.67 51.99 25.41
N GLU A 42 5.17 52.33 26.60
CA GLU A 42 4.19 51.55 27.40
C GLU A 42 3.37 52.48 28.32
N TYR A 43 2.14 52.07 28.74
CA TYR A 43 1.24 52.69 29.76
C TYR A 43 0.79 54.16 29.54
N THR A 44 -0.34 54.71 30.03
CA THR A 44 -1.76 54.33 30.27
C THR A 44 -2.52 55.59 30.79
N ASP A 45 -3.86 55.52 30.80
CA ASP A 45 -4.80 56.01 31.85
C ASP A 45 -5.72 57.25 31.70
N HIS A 46 -7.00 57.01 32.07
CA HIS A 46 -8.09 57.86 32.62
C HIS A 46 -8.36 59.29 32.05
N GLU A 47 -9.57 59.88 31.95
CA GLU A 47 -10.99 59.51 32.17
C GLU A 47 -11.89 60.63 31.53
N THR A 48 -13.24 60.69 31.49
CA THR A 48 -14.46 59.91 31.87
C THR A 48 -15.51 60.21 30.75
N SER A 49 -16.77 59.74 30.62
CA SER A 49 -17.74 58.83 31.27
C SER A 49 -18.69 58.30 30.13
N HIS A 50 -19.82 57.60 30.26
CA HIS A 50 -20.68 57.09 31.35
C HIS A 50 -21.37 55.78 30.87
N SER A 51 -22.41 55.27 31.56
CA SER A 51 -23.05 53.94 31.31
C SER A 51 -24.56 53.98 31.71
N PRO A 52 -25.35 52.87 31.83
CA PRO A 52 -25.29 51.48 31.33
C PRO A 52 -26.69 51.02 30.77
N PRO A 53 -27.23 49.79 31.01
CA PRO A 53 -26.90 48.45 30.48
C PRO A 53 -28.06 47.73 29.74
N GLY A 54 -27.79 46.55 29.16
CA GLY A 54 -28.84 45.55 28.83
C GLY A 54 -28.29 44.22 28.28
N ASN A 55 -28.28 43.15 29.09
CA ASN A 55 -27.82 41.80 28.72
C ASN A 55 -28.95 40.77 28.88
N ALA A 56 -29.16 39.88 27.91
CA ALA A 56 -30.09 38.74 28.01
C ALA A 56 -29.77 37.59 27.03
N TYR A 57 -29.72 36.36 27.57
CA TYR A 57 -29.99 35.00 27.01
C TYR A 57 -29.93 34.75 25.48
N ARG A 58 -29.15 33.79 24.93
CA ARG A 58 -28.94 32.33 25.19
C ARG A 58 -29.83 31.40 24.33
N GLU A 59 -29.17 30.60 23.46
CA GLU A 59 -29.57 29.33 22.80
C GLU A 59 -30.98 29.15 22.16
N SER A 60 -31.04 28.67 20.91
CA SER A 60 -31.55 27.31 20.55
C SER A 60 -31.74 27.12 19.03
N GLN A 61 -32.49 26.09 18.61
CA GLN A 61 -32.49 25.47 17.25
C GLN A 61 -33.89 25.50 16.60
N THR A 62 -34.07 24.71 15.50
CA THR A 62 -35.32 24.36 14.80
C THR A 62 -35.95 25.47 13.92
N SER A 63 -36.74 25.24 12.85
CA SER A 63 -36.87 24.24 11.76
C SER A 63 -38.35 24.21 11.29
N LEU A 64 -38.67 23.50 10.19
CA LEU A 64 -39.99 23.41 9.50
C LEU A 64 -40.27 24.62 8.57
N SER A 65 -40.77 24.57 7.31
CA SER A 65 -41.27 23.55 6.34
C SER A 65 -42.79 23.51 6.10
N PHE A 66 -43.17 23.39 4.81
CA PHE A 66 -44.53 23.22 4.22
C PHE A 66 -45.47 24.45 4.31
N ASP A 67 -46.47 24.69 3.43
CA ASP A 67 -46.93 24.13 2.13
C ASP A 67 -47.39 25.37 1.27
N ASN A 68 -47.27 25.49 -0.06
CA ASN A 68 -47.75 24.70 -1.21
C ASN A 68 -49.28 24.77 -1.48
N GLN A 69 -49.69 25.51 -2.52
CA GLN A 69 -50.92 25.23 -3.27
C GLN A 69 -50.90 25.88 -4.68
N GLN A 70 -51.79 25.41 -5.56
CA GLN A 70 -51.84 25.73 -7.00
C GLN A 70 -53.16 26.43 -7.35
N ALA A 71 -53.21 27.27 -8.40
CA ALA A 71 -54.15 27.15 -9.52
C ALA A 71 -54.11 28.34 -10.52
N ALA A 72 -54.72 28.11 -11.68
CA ALA A 72 -54.84 28.95 -12.87
C ALA A 72 -55.41 30.38 -12.69
N GLY A 73 -55.12 31.26 -13.67
CA GLY A 73 -55.75 32.56 -13.86
C GLY A 73 -55.34 33.20 -15.20
N ALA A 74 -56.27 33.88 -15.87
CA ALA A 74 -56.08 34.46 -17.21
C ALA A 74 -55.71 35.96 -17.18
N GLU A 75 -55.22 36.45 -18.32
CA GLU A 75 -55.33 37.82 -18.89
C GLU A 75 -55.31 39.06 -17.96
N ASN A 76 -54.36 39.97 -18.20
CA ASN A 76 -54.72 41.32 -18.66
C ASN A 76 -53.59 42.08 -19.40
N HIS A 77 -53.94 43.21 -20.03
CA HIS A 77 -53.12 43.94 -21.01
C HIS A 77 -52.02 44.86 -20.42
N GLY A 78 -51.00 45.19 -21.24
CA GLY A 78 -49.88 46.05 -20.83
C GLY A 78 -48.95 46.62 -21.93
N ALA A 79 -49.49 47.12 -23.04
CA ALA A 79 -48.85 48.01 -24.05
C ALA A 79 -47.54 47.57 -24.78
N ASP A 80 -47.67 47.27 -26.08
CA ASP A 80 -46.58 47.33 -27.09
C ASP A 80 -46.46 48.75 -27.70
N PRO A 81 -45.25 49.19 -28.11
CA PRO A 81 -45.09 50.40 -28.93
C PRO A 81 -44.24 50.23 -30.23
N TYR A 82 -44.14 49.03 -30.82
CA TYR A 82 -43.52 48.85 -32.16
C TYR A 82 -44.30 47.88 -33.07
N ALA A 83 -45.40 48.38 -33.66
CA ALA A 83 -46.18 47.67 -34.68
C ALA A 83 -46.35 48.53 -35.94
N GLU A 84 -45.55 48.27 -36.99
CA GLU A 84 -45.85 48.77 -38.33
C GLU A 84 -46.90 47.89 -39.02
N ASN A 85 -47.86 48.52 -39.68
CA ASN A 85 -49.06 47.89 -40.22
C ASN A 85 -49.08 47.99 -41.76
N ILE A 86 -49.30 46.86 -42.46
CA ILE A 86 -49.88 46.85 -43.82
C ILE A 86 -50.98 45.77 -43.85
N PRO A 87 -52.23 46.08 -44.22
CA PRO A 87 -53.39 45.23 -43.94
C PRO A 87 -53.71 44.20 -45.03
N LEU A 88 -54.28 43.06 -44.61
CA LEU A 88 -54.97 42.13 -45.52
C LEU A 88 -56.43 42.57 -45.75
N ARG A 89 -56.85 42.60 -47.01
CA ARG A 89 -58.22 42.93 -47.44
C ARG A 89 -59.07 41.64 -47.57
N SER A 90 -60.36 41.71 -47.27
CA SER A 90 -61.21 40.53 -47.11
C SER A 90 -61.90 40.02 -48.39
N SER A 91 -62.19 38.71 -48.37
CA SER A 91 -63.40 38.05 -48.90
C SER A 91 -63.79 38.17 -50.40
N ILE A 92 -63.51 37.11 -51.17
CA ILE A 92 -64.42 36.48 -52.17
C ILE A 92 -64.21 34.95 -52.08
N PRO A 93 -65.26 34.08 -52.15
CA PRO A 93 -65.13 32.64 -51.91
C PRO A 93 -64.96 31.76 -53.18
N ALA A 94 -64.55 30.51 -52.93
CA ALA A 94 -64.69 29.31 -53.77
C ALA A 94 -63.97 29.23 -55.14
N GLN A 95 -62.91 28.42 -55.19
CA GLN A 95 -62.86 27.16 -55.98
C GLN A 95 -61.54 26.41 -55.69
N THR A 96 -61.57 25.08 -55.58
CA THR A 96 -60.38 24.23 -55.33
C THR A 96 -59.87 23.58 -56.61
N PRO A 97 -58.68 23.94 -57.12
CA PRO A 97 -58.08 23.27 -58.27
C PRO A 97 -57.53 21.88 -57.92
N THR A 98 -57.70 20.91 -58.82
CA THR A 98 -57.56 19.46 -58.56
C THR A 98 -56.12 18.92 -58.54
N TRP A 99 -55.13 19.72 -58.12
CA TRP A 99 -53.73 19.27 -57.97
C TRP A 99 -53.35 18.88 -56.53
N ALA A 100 -54.17 19.20 -55.53
CA ALA A 100 -53.87 19.00 -54.10
C ALA A 100 -54.06 17.55 -53.58
N GLN A 101 -54.09 16.53 -54.45
CA GLN A 101 -54.31 15.13 -54.09
C GLN A 101 -53.38 14.13 -54.81
N GLN A 102 -52.08 14.42 -54.87
CA GLN A 102 -51.06 13.43 -55.23
C GLN A 102 -50.09 13.15 -54.08
N ASN A 103 -50.30 12.02 -53.41
CA ASN A 103 -49.35 11.45 -52.45
C ASN A 103 -48.12 10.91 -53.18
N THR A 104 -47.04 11.69 -53.28
CA THR A 104 -45.73 11.23 -53.73
C THR A 104 -44.73 11.18 -52.57
N ALA A 105 -44.64 10.02 -51.92
CA ALA A 105 -43.71 9.82 -50.82
C ALA A 105 -42.26 9.72 -51.32
N TYR A 106 -41.44 10.72 -50.99
CA TYR A 106 -39.99 10.60 -50.97
C TYR A 106 -39.46 11.15 -49.65
N GLY A 107 -38.98 10.24 -48.78
CA GLY A 107 -38.39 10.60 -47.50
C GLY A 107 -37.08 11.38 -47.68
N ARG A 108 -36.86 12.39 -46.83
CA ARG A 108 -35.62 13.18 -46.81
C ARG A 108 -35.10 13.24 -45.39
N ASP A 109 -34.36 12.19 -45.01
CA ASP A 109 -33.76 12.04 -43.68
C ASP A 109 -32.70 13.12 -43.44
N MET A 110 -33.13 14.25 -42.87
CA MET A 110 -32.26 15.23 -42.25
C MET A 110 -31.64 14.60 -40.99
N PRO A 111 -30.31 14.57 -40.83
CA PRO A 111 -29.68 14.06 -39.61
C PRO A 111 -30.11 14.91 -38.41
N ARG A 112 -31.01 14.38 -37.58
CA ARG A 112 -31.47 15.03 -36.34
C ARG A 112 -30.25 15.23 -35.44
N THR A 113 -29.89 16.49 -35.21
CA THR A 113 -28.96 16.87 -34.14
C THR A 113 -29.50 16.32 -32.82
N PRO A 114 -28.71 15.54 -32.05
CA PRO A 114 -29.18 15.05 -30.77
C PRO A 114 -29.42 16.24 -29.84
N ASP A 115 -30.66 16.37 -29.37
CA ASP A 115 -31.07 17.43 -28.47
C ASP A 115 -30.16 17.41 -27.23
N VAL A 116 -29.54 18.55 -26.91
CA VAL A 116 -28.66 18.67 -25.74
C VAL A 116 -29.54 18.77 -24.50
N GLU A 117 -30.04 17.62 -24.03
CA GLU A 117 -30.69 17.52 -22.73
C GLU A 117 -29.77 18.14 -21.68
N SER A 118 -30.27 19.21 -21.05
CA SER A 118 -29.62 19.83 -19.91
C SER A 118 -29.63 18.83 -18.76
N ARG A 119 -28.55 18.05 -18.64
CA ARG A 119 -28.30 17.10 -17.55
C ARG A 119 -28.22 17.82 -16.21
N THR A 120 -29.40 18.16 -15.68
CA THR A 120 -29.61 18.52 -14.28
C THR A 120 -28.91 17.46 -13.44
N ARG A 121 -28.02 17.92 -12.57
CA ARG A 121 -27.00 17.09 -11.91
C ARG A 121 -27.61 16.30 -10.74
N ARG A 122 -28.68 15.55 -11.03
CA ARG A 122 -29.47 14.73 -10.09
C ARG A 122 -28.58 13.60 -9.59
N GLY A 123 -27.84 13.89 -8.52
CA GLY A 123 -26.89 12.98 -7.92
C GLY A 123 -27.58 11.72 -7.43
N GLN A 124 -27.57 10.67 -8.26
CA GLN A 124 -27.84 9.32 -7.79
C GLN A 124 -26.77 9.00 -6.75
N ARG A 125 -27.17 9.03 -5.48
CA ARG A 125 -26.46 8.30 -4.42
C ARG A 125 -26.55 6.83 -4.79
N GLU A 126 -25.56 6.33 -5.53
CA GLU A 126 -25.43 4.90 -5.77
C GLU A 126 -25.38 4.20 -4.42
N GLY A 127 -26.41 3.42 -4.11
CA GLY A 127 -26.53 2.77 -2.82
C GLY A 127 -25.29 1.96 -2.51
N PHE A 128 -24.83 2.00 -1.26
CA PHE A 128 -23.60 1.36 -0.78
C PHE A 128 -23.41 -0.08 -1.30
N PHE A 129 -24.52 -0.84 -1.36
CA PHE A 129 -24.62 -2.22 -1.85
C PHE A 129 -24.48 -2.43 -3.37
N LYS A 130 -24.31 -1.38 -4.19
CA LYS A 130 -23.99 -1.51 -5.64
C LYS A 130 -22.48 -1.56 -5.92
N LYS A 131 -21.62 -1.24 -4.95
CA LYS A 131 -20.17 -1.41 -5.10
C LYS A 131 -19.82 -2.90 -5.18
N LYS A 132 -18.84 -3.25 -6.01
CA LYS A 132 -18.29 -4.61 -6.04
C LYS A 132 -17.70 -4.96 -4.67
N ILE A 133 -17.96 -6.18 -4.21
CA ILE A 133 -17.40 -6.72 -2.97
C ILE A 133 -15.92 -7.06 -3.20
N ALA A 134 -15.06 -6.68 -2.25
CA ALA A 134 -13.63 -6.98 -2.24
C ALA A 134 -13.40 -8.30 -1.49
N TRP A 135 -13.79 -9.41 -2.14
CA TRP A 135 -13.84 -10.73 -1.53
C TRP A 135 -12.47 -11.23 -1.07
N VAL A 136 -11.42 -11.00 -1.87
CA VAL A 136 -10.06 -11.45 -1.52
C VAL A 136 -9.51 -10.61 -0.38
N THR A 137 -9.70 -9.30 -0.41
CA THR A 137 -9.27 -8.40 0.67
C THR A 137 -9.95 -8.74 2.00
N TYR A 138 -11.27 -9.01 1.98
CA TYR A 138 -11.99 -9.41 3.20
C TYR A 138 -11.58 -10.80 3.69
N LEU A 139 -11.32 -11.76 2.79
CA LEU A 139 -10.81 -13.07 3.15
C LEU A 139 -9.42 -12.99 3.80
N LEU A 140 -8.50 -12.24 3.19
CA LEU A 140 -7.15 -12.01 3.71
C LEU A 140 -7.20 -11.38 5.10
N THR A 141 -7.94 -10.27 5.27
CA THR A 141 -8.11 -9.62 6.57
C THR A 141 -8.66 -10.57 7.66
N ILE A 142 -9.59 -11.47 7.32
CA ILE A 142 -10.10 -12.47 8.27
C ILE A 142 -9.02 -13.49 8.64
N VAL A 143 -8.19 -13.92 7.67
CA VAL A 143 -7.06 -14.81 7.92
C VAL A 143 -5.99 -14.11 8.77
N ASP A 144 -5.60 -12.88 8.45
CA ASP A 144 -4.62 -12.10 9.20
C ASP A 144 -5.03 -11.92 10.68
N ILE A 145 -6.30 -11.57 10.92
CA ILE A 145 -6.87 -11.47 12.28
C ILE A 145 -6.86 -12.84 12.99
N GLY A 146 -7.27 -13.91 12.30
CA GLY A 146 -7.31 -15.26 12.87
C GLY A 146 -5.93 -15.81 13.22
N VAL A 147 -4.94 -15.57 12.37
CA VAL A 147 -3.53 -15.92 12.59
C VAL A 147 -2.95 -15.12 13.74
N PHE A 148 -3.19 -13.80 13.80
CA PHE A 148 -2.70 -12.96 14.89
C PHE A 148 -3.33 -13.31 16.25
N ILE A 149 -4.61 -13.70 16.28
CA ILE A 149 -5.22 -14.27 17.50
C ILE A 149 -4.51 -15.57 17.91
N ALA A 150 -4.15 -16.44 16.96
CA ALA A 150 -3.38 -17.64 17.25
C ALA A 150 -1.95 -17.32 17.74
N GLU A 151 -1.30 -16.28 17.22
CA GLU A 151 0.01 -15.79 17.72
C GLU A 151 -0.08 -15.33 19.18
N LEU A 152 -1.10 -14.53 19.52
CA LEU A 152 -1.33 -14.06 20.89
C LEU A 152 -1.69 -15.20 21.86
N VAL A 153 -2.50 -16.16 21.44
CA VAL A 153 -2.81 -17.38 22.22
C VAL A 153 -1.55 -18.22 22.43
N LYS A 154 -0.73 -18.39 21.39
CA LYS A 154 0.50 -19.18 21.47
C LYS A 154 1.57 -18.51 22.35
N ALA A 155 1.65 -17.18 22.32
CA ALA A 155 2.45 -16.40 23.26
C ALA A 155 1.98 -16.62 24.71
N GLY A 156 0.68 -16.43 24.98
CA GLY A 156 0.10 -16.67 26.31
C GLY A 156 0.36 -18.08 26.86
N GLN A 157 0.36 -19.10 26.00
CA GLN A 157 0.68 -20.48 26.36
C GLN A 157 2.17 -20.73 26.67
N LEU A 158 3.10 -19.97 26.06
CA LEU A 158 4.54 -20.24 26.15
C LEU A 158 5.26 -19.35 27.17
N THR A 159 4.95 -18.05 27.20
CA THR A 159 5.60 -17.07 28.09
C THR A 159 4.73 -16.65 29.27
N GLY A 160 3.49 -17.15 29.34
CA GLY A 160 2.48 -16.72 30.32
C GLY A 160 1.85 -15.35 30.01
N SER A 161 2.21 -14.70 28.91
CA SER A 161 1.68 -13.39 28.50
C SER A 161 1.48 -13.32 26.97
N PRO A 162 0.32 -12.88 26.47
CA PRO A 162 0.12 -12.61 25.04
C PRO A 162 1.05 -11.53 24.46
N ILE A 163 1.62 -10.66 25.31
CA ILE A 163 2.47 -9.53 24.92
C ILE A 163 3.86 -9.70 25.56
N GLU A 164 4.91 -9.54 24.76
CA GLU A 164 6.30 -9.54 25.22
C GLU A 164 6.62 -8.26 26.02
N THR A 165 6.66 -8.40 27.34
CA THR A 165 7.12 -7.37 28.30
C THR A 165 8.50 -7.67 28.87
N LYS A 166 9.03 -8.88 28.64
CA LYS A 166 10.35 -9.37 29.05
C LYS A 166 10.86 -10.36 27.98
N PRO A 167 12.19 -10.45 27.73
CA PRO A 167 13.27 -9.73 28.42
C PRO A 167 13.35 -8.23 28.08
N THR A 168 12.82 -7.84 26.93
CA THR A 168 12.67 -6.45 26.50
C THR A 168 11.24 -6.21 26.01
N PHE A 169 10.69 -5.02 26.23
CA PHE A 169 9.36 -4.68 25.74
C PHE A 169 9.33 -4.60 24.20
N ASN A 170 8.45 -5.36 23.55
CA ASN A 170 8.23 -5.28 22.10
C ASN A 170 7.47 -3.99 21.73
N PRO A 171 8.07 -3.03 21.00
CA PRO A 171 7.44 -1.75 20.67
C PRO A 171 6.17 -1.86 19.82
N MET A 172 5.97 -2.95 19.09
CA MET A 172 4.77 -3.19 18.28
C MET A 172 3.58 -3.68 19.10
N ILE A 173 3.79 -3.97 20.40
CA ILE A 173 2.82 -4.54 21.35
C ILE A 173 2.33 -5.90 20.85
N GLY A 174 3.13 -6.96 21.04
CA GLY A 174 2.87 -8.25 20.41
C GLY A 174 3.66 -9.43 20.94
N PRO A 175 3.57 -10.60 20.28
CA PRO A 175 4.34 -11.80 20.59
C PRO A 175 5.84 -11.58 20.33
N SER A 176 6.70 -12.37 20.98
CA SER A 176 8.15 -12.24 20.79
C SER A 176 8.61 -12.65 19.39
N PRO A 177 9.76 -12.14 18.91
CA PRO A 177 10.40 -12.61 17.69
C PRO A 177 10.59 -14.14 17.65
N TYR A 178 10.89 -14.76 18.80
CA TYR A 178 11.12 -16.20 18.91
C TYR A 178 9.84 -17.02 18.71
N ILE A 179 8.70 -16.52 19.20
CA ILE A 179 7.38 -17.13 18.94
C ILE A 179 7.02 -17.00 17.45
N GLN A 180 7.29 -15.85 16.82
CA GLN A 180 7.08 -15.66 15.37
C GLN A 180 7.95 -16.63 14.54
N ILE A 181 9.23 -16.84 14.92
CA ILE A 181 10.08 -17.84 14.26
C ILE A 181 9.49 -19.25 14.43
N TYR A 182 9.08 -19.64 15.64
CA TYR A 182 8.43 -20.93 15.90
C TYR A 182 7.13 -21.12 15.11
N MET A 183 6.39 -20.04 14.81
CA MET A 183 5.14 -20.06 14.04
C MET A 183 5.32 -19.92 12.52
N GLY A 184 6.56 -19.80 12.02
CA GLY A 184 6.85 -19.86 10.58
C GLY A 184 7.26 -18.55 9.90
N ALA A 185 7.70 -17.54 10.66
CA ALA A 185 8.25 -16.29 10.13
C ALA A 185 9.50 -16.46 9.25
N ARG A 186 9.88 -15.45 8.45
CA ARG A 186 11.08 -15.54 7.60
C ARG A 186 12.34 -15.45 8.45
N PHE A 187 13.03 -16.57 8.66
CA PHE A 187 14.28 -16.64 9.42
C PHE A 187 15.28 -17.54 8.69
N VAL A 188 16.39 -16.97 8.22
CA VAL A 188 17.27 -17.62 7.23
C VAL A 188 17.93 -18.91 7.73
N PRO A 189 18.39 -19.02 9.01
CA PRO A 189 18.91 -20.27 9.56
C PRO A 189 17.92 -21.46 9.56
N CYS A 190 16.61 -21.23 9.53
CA CYS A 190 15.62 -22.33 9.38
C CYS A 190 15.46 -22.79 7.91
N MET A 191 16.06 -22.08 6.95
CA MET A 191 15.74 -22.17 5.52
C MET A 191 16.92 -22.58 4.63
N LYS A 192 18.16 -22.47 5.13
CA LYS A 192 19.40 -22.97 4.51
C LYS A 192 20.55 -23.00 5.53
N ASN A 193 21.68 -23.59 5.17
CA ASN A 193 22.93 -23.44 5.94
C ASN A 193 23.43 -21.98 5.91
N VAL A 194 23.81 -21.45 7.07
CA VAL A 194 24.19 -20.04 7.28
C VAL A 194 25.59 -19.96 7.93
N PRO A 195 26.49 -19.11 7.40
CA PRO A 195 27.82 -18.94 7.96
C PRO A 195 27.83 -18.19 9.28
N SER A 196 28.87 -18.44 10.07
CA SER A 196 28.96 -18.27 11.51
C SER A 196 27.98 -19.12 12.34
N VAL A 197 27.05 -19.85 11.71
CA VAL A 197 26.07 -20.72 12.39
C VAL A 197 26.40 -22.20 12.21
N GLN A 198 26.57 -22.67 10.96
CA GLN A 198 26.93 -24.05 10.68
C GLN A 198 28.44 -24.32 10.81
N ASP A 199 29.28 -23.35 10.48
CA ASP A 199 30.76 -23.41 10.51
C ASP A 199 31.36 -22.88 11.82
N ASN A 200 30.61 -22.93 12.93
CA ASN A 200 31.06 -22.46 14.24
C ASN A 200 31.83 -23.54 15.03
N ASN A 201 32.90 -23.14 15.72
CA ASN A 201 33.69 -24.03 16.61
C ASN A 201 32.95 -24.33 17.94
N LYS A 202 31.88 -23.59 18.27
CA LYS A 202 31.06 -23.78 19.47
C LYS A 202 29.61 -24.12 19.09
N THR A 203 28.90 -24.86 19.95
CA THR A 203 27.44 -24.98 19.87
C THR A 203 26.78 -23.62 20.10
N ILE A 204 25.86 -23.22 19.22
CA ILE A 204 25.10 -21.98 19.35
C ILE A 204 23.76 -22.26 20.02
N SER A 205 23.60 -21.73 21.22
CA SER A 205 22.33 -21.67 21.93
C SER A 205 21.47 -20.52 21.41
N TRP A 206 20.16 -20.77 21.27
CA TRP A 206 19.17 -19.77 20.88
C TRP A 206 18.15 -19.54 22.00
N ASN A 207 17.61 -18.31 22.07
CA ASN A 207 16.46 -18.02 22.92
C ASN A 207 15.27 -18.91 22.51
N CYS A 208 14.71 -19.63 23.47
CA CYS A 208 13.55 -20.48 23.25
C CYS A 208 12.27 -19.63 23.02
N PRO A 209 11.23 -20.19 22.37
CA PRO A 209 9.92 -19.51 22.24
C PRO A 209 9.21 -19.18 23.57
N ASN A 210 9.66 -19.74 24.70
CA ASN A 210 9.19 -19.41 26.06
C ASN A 210 10.15 -18.48 26.83
N SER A 211 11.21 -17.96 26.19
CA SER A 211 12.16 -17.04 26.83
C SER A 211 11.47 -15.78 27.34
N THR A 212 11.70 -15.46 28.61
CA THR A 212 11.26 -14.23 29.29
C THR A 212 12.41 -13.57 30.08
N SER A 213 13.65 -13.99 29.79
CA SER A 213 14.83 -13.77 30.62
C SER A 213 16.01 -13.32 29.75
N SER A 214 16.80 -12.37 30.23
CA SER A 214 18.01 -11.88 29.56
C SER A 214 19.28 -12.64 29.98
N SER A 215 19.19 -13.56 30.93
CA SER A 215 20.34 -14.34 31.39
C SER A 215 20.69 -15.46 30.40
N THR A 216 21.93 -15.48 29.91
CA THR A 216 22.44 -16.57 29.04
C THR A 216 22.56 -17.92 29.77
N GLN A 217 22.49 -17.94 31.10
CA GLN A 217 22.49 -19.15 31.93
C GLN A 217 21.10 -19.74 32.14
N ASP A 218 20.04 -19.03 31.71
CA ASP A 218 18.66 -19.49 31.81
C ASP A 218 18.39 -20.67 30.85
N PRO A 219 17.74 -21.77 31.29
CA PRO A 219 17.36 -22.86 30.40
C PRO A 219 16.47 -22.43 29.23
N SER A 220 15.65 -21.37 29.41
CA SER A 220 14.84 -20.78 28.32
C SER A 220 15.67 -20.01 27.28
N ASN A 221 16.99 -19.93 27.45
CA ASN A 221 17.94 -19.36 26.48
C ASN A 221 18.93 -20.38 25.92
N GLN A 222 18.63 -21.68 26.05
CA GLN A 222 19.49 -22.79 25.64
C GLN A 222 18.82 -23.75 24.65
N CYS A 223 17.91 -23.24 23.80
CA CYS A 223 17.29 -24.03 22.73
C CYS A 223 18.27 -24.29 21.59
N SER A 224 18.13 -25.46 20.96
CA SER A 224 18.74 -25.76 19.68
C SER A 224 18.02 -25.04 18.53
N LEU A 225 18.66 -24.96 17.36
CA LEU A 225 18.07 -24.34 16.18
C LEU A 225 16.76 -25.04 15.76
N SER A 226 16.71 -26.37 15.88
CA SER A 226 15.51 -27.16 15.54
C SER A 226 14.30 -26.83 16.42
N GLU A 227 14.51 -26.50 17.69
CA GLU A 227 13.45 -26.16 18.65
C GLU A 227 12.94 -24.74 18.45
N LEU A 228 13.82 -23.78 18.16
CA LEU A 228 13.42 -22.41 17.79
C LEU A 228 12.65 -22.40 16.46
N CYS A 229 13.11 -23.16 15.46
CA CYS A 229 12.44 -23.24 14.17
C CYS A 229 11.09 -24.00 14.23
N GLY A 230 10.94 -25.00 15.10
CA GLY A 230 9.78 -25.88 15.08
C GLY A 230 9.61 -26.61 13.73
N PHE A 231 8.40 -27.12 13.45
CA PHE A 231 7.99 -27.80 12.20
C PHE A 231 8.81 -29.00 11.67
N GLY A 232 9.99 -29.29 12.23
CA GLY A 232 10.90 -30.34 11.74
C GLY A 232 11.63 -29.93 10.45
N GLY A 233 12.51 -30.80 9.94
CA GLY A 233 13.30 -30.50 8.73
C GLY A 233 14.37 -29.42 8.89
N VAL A 234 14.78 -29.14 10.12
CA VAL A 234 15.92 -28.28 10.47
C VAL A 234 16.87 -29.08 11.35
N PRO A 235 18.07 -29.45 10.87
CA PRO A 235 19.10 -30.09 11.67
C PRO A 235 19.80 -29.09 12.58
N ASN A 236 20.33 -29.57 13.70
CA ASN A 236 21.06 -28.75 14.66
C ASN A 236 22.54 -28.61 14.25
N PRO A 237 23.10 -27.38 14.22
CA PRO A 237 24.54 -27.19 14.05
C PRO A 237 25.35 -27.89 15.15
N HIS A 238 26.49 -28.45 14.79
CA HIS A 238 27.46 -29.05 15.71
C HIS A 238 28.80 -28.29 15.68
N PRO A 239 29.62 -28.37 16.74
CA PRO A 239 30.97 -27.81 16.75
C PRO A 239 31.78 -28.28 15.54
N ASN A 240 32.48 -27.34 14.90
CA ASN A 240 33.31 -27.55 13.72
C ASN A 240 32.56 -28.21 12.54
N GLY A 241 31.30 -27.84 12.36
CA GLY A 241 30.54 -28.16 11.15
C GLY A 241 30.99 -27.36 9.92
N SER A 242 30.26 -27.54 8.82
CA SER A 242 30.51 -26.92 7.52
C SER A 242 29.20 -26.46 6.87
N LEU A 243 29.32 -25.43 6.02
CA LEU A 243 28.24 -24.98 5.14
C LEU A 243 27.74 -26.08 4.17
N THR A 244 28.54 -27.14 3.97
CA THR A 244 28.21 -28.29 3.11
C THR A 244 27.46 -29.42 3.83
N ASP A 245 27.22 -29.30 5.14
CA ASP A 245 26.67 -30.40 5.94
C ASP A 245 25.23 -30.76 5.54
N ARG A 246 24.90 -32.05 5.67
CA ARG A 246 23.65 -32.64 5.22
C ARG A 246 23.00 -33.54 6.28
N PRO A 247 21.66 -33.54 6.42
CA PRO A 247 20.70 -32.69 5.70
C PRO A 247 20.90 -31.19 5.99
N GLU A 248 20.34 -30.34 5.14
CA GLU A 248 20.33 -28.88 5.33
C GLU A 248 18.94 -28.41 5.78
N PRO A 249 18.81 -27.27 6.50
CA PRO A 249 17.51 -26.68 6.84
C PRO A 249 16.68 -26.39 5.59
N ASN A 250 15.43 -26.88 5.52
CA ASN A 250 14.57 -26.67 4.34
C ASN A 250 13.11 -26.34 4.69
N GLN A 251 12.90 -25.19 5.34
CA GLN A 251 11.56 -24.66 5.62
C GLN A 251 11.13 -23.60 4.58
N TRP A 252 11.08 -23.97 3.31
CA TRP A 252 10.71 -23.10 2.17
C TRP A 252 9.37 -22.36 2.34
N PHE A 253 8.43 -22.92 3.12
CA PHE A 253 7.14 -22.31 3.43
C PHE A 253 7.27 -20.96 4.17
N ARG A 254 8.44 -20.65 4.75
CA ARG A 254 8.81 -19.35 5.33
C ARG A 254 8.98 -18.22 4.30
N PHE A 255 8.70 -18.47 3.02
CA PHE A 255 8.43 -17.41 2.03
C PHE A 255 6.92 -17.08 1.88
N ILE A 256 6.02 -17.86 2.49
CA ILE A 256 4.56 -17.74 2.34
C ILE A 256 3.86 -17.48 3.68
N ILE A 257 4.10 -18.32 4.69
CA ILE A 257 3.48 -18.18 6.03
C ILE A 257 3.68 -16.78 6.66
N PRO A 258 4.86 -16.11 6.55
CA PRO A 258 5.07 -14.82 7.20
C PRO A 258 4.19 -13.69 6.66
N MET A 259 3.52 -13.87 5.51
CA MET A 259 2.56 -12.91 4.97
C MET A 259 1.38 -12.64 5.91
N PHE A 260 1.03 -13.61 6.77
CA PHE A 260 -0.14 -13.58 7.65
C PHE A 260 0.22 -13.35 9.13
N LEU A 261 1.46 -13.70 9.52
CA LEU A 261 2.00 -13.44 10.86
C LEU A 261 2.24 -11.94 11.07
N HIS A 262 2.00 -11.42 12.27
CA HIS A 262 2.17 -10.00 12.59
C HIS A 262 2.73 -9.79 14.00
N GLY A 263 3.96 -9.26 14.10
CA GLY A 263 4.66 -9.02 15.38
C GLY A 263 4.05 -8.03 16.39
N GLY A 264 2.79 -7.60 16.24
CA GLY A 264 2.06 -6.83 17.27
C GLY A 264 0.86 -6.02 16.78
N PHE A 265 0.06 -5.54 17.73
CA PHE A 265 -1.19 -4.80 17.50
C PHE A 265 -0.99 -3.57 16.60
N ILE A 266 0.10 -2.81 16.78
CA ILE A 266 0.40 -1.64 15.96
C ILE A 266 0.67 -2.06 14.51
N HIS A 267 1.46 -3.13 14.34
CA HIS A 267 1.85 -3.64 13.04
C HIS A 267 0.65 -4.20 12.26
N ILE A 268 -0.18 -5.05 12.85
CA ILE A 268 -1.40 -5.55 12.16
C ILE A 268 -2.41 -4.44 11.89
N THR A 269 -2.61 -3.49 12.82
CA THR A 269 -3.58 -2.39 12.61
C THR A 269 -3.20 -1.53 11.39
N PHE A 270 -1.92 -1.23 11.20
CA PHE A 270 -1.47 -0.47 10.02
C PHE A 270 -1.62 -1.27 8.72
N ASN A 271 -1.21 -2.55 8.70
CA ASN A 271 -1.39 -3.42 7.53
C ASN A 271 -2.88 -3.54 7.15
N LEU A 272 -3.75 -3.83 8.12
CA LEU A 272 -5.20 -3.96 7.88
C LEU A 272 -5.86 -2.65 7.44
N LEU A 273 -5.42 -1.49 7.95
CA LEU A 273 -5.92 -0.19 7.51
C LEU A 273 -5.60 0.04 6.02
N VAL A 274 -4.37 -0.20 5.60
CA VAL A 274 -3.94 -0.06 4.19
C VAL A 274 -4.61 -1.13 3.30
N GLN A 275 -4.74 -2.36 3.79
CA GLN A 275 -5.42 -3.46 3.11
C GLN A 275 -6.91 -3.15 2.87
N MET A 276 -7.64 -2.78 3.91
CA MET A 276 -9.10 -2.56 3.85
C MET A 276 -9.50 -1.26 3.13
N THR A 277 -8.55 -0.32 2.96
CA THR A 277 -8.73 0.87 2.14
C THR A 277 -8.19 0.65 0.72
N MET A 278 -6.87 0.76 0.54
CA MET A 278 -6.19 0.72 -0.76
C MET A 278 -6.30 -0.65 -1.42
N GLY A 279 -6.13 -1.75 -0.67
CA GLY A 279 -6.29 -3.11 -1.19
C GLY A 279 -7.71 -3.37 -1.71
N ALA A 280 -8.71 -3.04 -0.89
CA ALA A 280 -10.12 -3.24 -1.23
C ALA A 280 -10.54 -2.43 -2.47
N ASP A 281 -10.09 -1.18 -2.61
CA ASP A 281 -10.40 -0.38 -3.80
C ASP A 281 -9.62 -0.84 -5.04
N MET A 282 -8.37 -1.29 -4.90
CA MET A 282 -7.64 -1.92 -6.00
C MET A 282 -8.34 -3.19 -6.49
N GLU A 283 -8.81 -4.06 -5.59
CA GLU A 283 -9.58 -5.26 -5.95
C GLU A 283 -10.85 -4.93 -6.74
N ARG A 284 -11.59 -3.87 -6.34
CA ARG A 284 -12.80 -3.40 -7.04
C ARG A 284 -12.50 -2.93 -8.47
N MET A 285 -11.32 -2.35 -8.70
CA MET A 285 -10.87 -1.87 -10.01
C MET A 285 -10.42 -3.02 -10.94
N ILE A 286 -9.48 -3.86 -10.51
CA ILE A 286 -8.86 -4.89 -11.38
C ILE A 286 -9.55 -6.26 -11.34
N GLY A 287 -10.32 -6.53 -10.28
CA GLY A 287 -11.05 -7.78 -10.04
C GLY A 287 -10.26 -8.80 -9.20
N TRP A 288 -10.99 -9.52 -8.35
CA TRP A 288 -10.49 -10.45 -7.32
C TRP A 288 -9.27 -11.29 -7.71
N TRP A 289 -9.31 -12.02 -8.84
CA TRP A 289 -8.22 -12.93 -9.21
C TRP A 289 -6.93 -12.20 -9.63
N ARG A 290 -7.02 -10.99 -10.20
CA ARG A 290 -5.84 -10.17 -10.53
C ARG A 290 -5.20 -9.63 -9.27
N PHE A 291 -6.03 -9.18 -8.34
CA PHE A 291 -5.59 -8.68 -7.04
C PHE A 291 -4.93 -9.79 -6.22
N ALA A 292 -5.55 -10.96 -6.10
CA ALA A 292 -4.98 -12.13 -5.44
C ALA A 292 -3.61 -12.51 -6.01
N LEU A 293 -3.48 -12.55 -7.35
CA LEU A 293 -2.24 -12.90 -8.02
C LEU A 293 -1.12 -11.90 -7.72
N VAL A 294 -1.38 -10.59 -7.78
CA VAL A 294 -0.37 -9.57 -7.43
C VAL A 294 -0.04 -9.62 -5.94
N TYR A 295 -1.05 -9.68 -5.07
CA TYR A 295 -0.87 -9.66 -3.61
C TYR A 295 0.03 -10.83 -3.16
N LEU A 296 -0.33 -12.07 -3.53
CA LEU A 296 0.44 -13.26 -3.17
C LEU A 296 1.84 -13.24 -3.79
N ALA A 297 1.98 -12.94 -5.08
CA ALA A 297 3.29 -12.91 -5.73
C ALA A 297 4.21 -11.82 -5.16
N SER A 298 3.68 -10.66 -4.79
CA SER A 298 4.45 -9.55 -4.24
C SER A 298 4.95 -9.85 -2.83
N GLY A 299 4.12 -10.43 -1.96
CA GLY A 299 4.57 -10.87 -0.63
C GLY A 299 5.63 -11.97 -0.71
N ILE A 300 5.42 -13.00 -1.53
CA ILE A 300 6.37 -14.11 -1.70
C ILE A 300 7.69 -13.63 -2.29
N PHE A 301 7.67 -12.84 -3.37
CA PHE A 301 8.88 -12.29 -3.97
C PHE A 301 9.59 -11.30 -3.03
N GLY A 302 8.83 -10.54 -2.24
CA GLY A 302 9.36 -9.73 -1.15
C GLY A 302 10.18 -10.56 -0.17
N PHE A 303 9.60 -11.61 0.42
CA PHE A 303 10.33 -12.47 1.36
C PHE A 303 11.50 -13.23 0.72
N VAL A 304 11.45 -13.56 -0.58
CA VAL A 304 12.60 -14.13 -1.31
C VAL A 304 13.72 -13.09 -1.50
N LEU A 305 13.40 -11.83 -1.82
CA LEU A 305 14.40 -10.77 -1.92
C LEU A 305 15.00 -10.42 -0.54
N GLY A 306 14.16 -10.35 0.49
CA GLY A 306 14.57 -10.18 1.89
C GLY A 306 15.45 -11.32 2.40
N GLY A 307 15.13 -12.57 2.07
CA GLY A 307 15.95 -13.73 2.44
C GLY A 307 17.37 -13.71 1.85
N ASN A 308 17.57 -13.03 0.71
CA ASN A 308 18.89 -12.87 0.09
C ASN A 308 19.68 -11.70 0.69
N TYR A 309 19.05 -10.54 0.90
CA TYR A 309 19.77 -9.28 1.13
C TYR A 309 19.53 -8.60 2.49
N ALA A 310 18.48 -8.98 3.23
CA ALA A 310 18.28 -8.52 4.60
C ALA A 310 19.16 -9.30 5.60
N ALA A 311 19.23 -8.80 6.84
CA ALA A 311 20.03 -9.42 7.89
C ALA A 311 19.54 -10.85 8.24
N GLN A 312 20.42 -11.84 8.14
CA GLN A 312 20.07 -13.27 8.24
C GLN A 312 19.59 -13.67 9.65
N GLY A 313 20.09 -13.00 10.69
CA GLY A 313 19.71 -13.21 12.09
C GLY A 313 18.47 -12.46 12.57
N ILE A 314 17.75 -11.73 11.69
CA ILE A 314 16.49 -11.05 12.02
C ILE A 314 15.31 -11.79 11.36
N THR A 315 14.25 -11.98 12.16
CA THR A 315 12.96 -12.50 11.69
C THR A 315 12.18 -11.43 10.92
N SER A 316 11.36 -11.83 9.95
CA SER A 316 10.48 -10.91 9.21
C SER A 316 9.08 -11.50 9.02
N THR A 317 8.06 -10.67 9.21
CA THR A 317 6.63 -10.99 9.19
C THR A 317 5.82 -9.82 8.59
N GLY A 318 4.56 -10.07 8.27
CA GLY A 318 3.53 -9.08 7.91
C GLY A 318 3.15 -9.04 6.43
N ALA A 319 1.90 -8.62 6.18
CA ALA A 319 1.34 -8.40 4.86
C ALA A 319 2.05 -7.32 4.01
N SER A 320 2.91 -6.51 4.64
CA SER A 320 3.45 -5.26 4.09
C SER A 320 4.12 -5.37 2.71
N GLY A 321 4.87 -6.43 2.41
CA GLY A 321 5.43 -6.65 1.06
C GLY A 321 4.35 -6.77 -0.02
N SER A 322 3.24 -7.45 0.29
CA SER A 322 2.05 -7.53 -0.57
C SER A 322 1.42 -6.15 -0.79
N LEU A 323 1.36 -5.33 0.26
CA LEU A 323 0.77 -3.98 0.23
C LEU A 323 1.64 -2.98 -0.54
N PHE A 324 2.97 -3.10 -0.50
CA PHE A 324 3.87 -2.39 -1.43
C PHE A 324 3.62 -2.82 -2.88
N GLY A 325 3.29 -4.10 -3.11
CA GLY A 325 2.81 -4.58 -4.41
C GLY A 325 1.50 -3.91 -4.86
N VAL A 326 0.53 -3.73 -3.94
CA VAL A 326 -0.70 -2.97 -4.21
C VAL A 326 -0.41 -1.49 -4.51
N LEU A 327 0.51 -0.86 -3.76
CA LEU A 327 0.93 0.53 -3.96
C LEU A 327 1.58 0.74 -5.34
N ALA A 328 2.38 -0.22 -5.81
CA ALA A 328 2.88 -0.25 -7.19
C ALA A 328 1.76 -0.28 -8.25
N LEU A 329 0.63 -0.96 -7.99
CA LEU A 329 -0.52 -0.94 -8.90
C LEU A 329 -1.21 0.44 -8.95
N PHE A 330 -1.23 1.21 -7.85
CA PHE A 330 -1.73 2.59 -7.87
C PHE A 330 -0.82 3.54 -8.65
N VAL A 331 0.50 3.41 -8.50
CA VAL A 331 1.47 4.13 -9.33
C VAL A 331 1.28 3.79 -10.82
N LEU A 332 1.06 2.50 -11.14
CA LEU A 332 0.81 2.06 -12.51
C LEU A 332 -0.53 2.56 -13.07
N ASP A 333 -1.61 2.60 -12.27
CA ASP A 333 -2.89 3.18 -12.67
C ASP A 333 -2.77 4.69 -12.96
N LEU A 334 -2.05 5.44 -12.12
CA LEU A 334 -1.79 6.86 -12.36
C LEU A 334 -1.01 7.07 -13.67
N LEU A 335 0.04 6.29 -13.93
CA LEU A 335 0.79 6.36 -15.18
C LEU A 335 -0.07 5.97 -16.40
N TYR A 336 -1.02 5.04 -16.23
CA TYR A 336 -1.96 4.62 -17.28
C TYR A 336 -3.10 5.63 -17.52
N THR A 337 -3.51 6.39 -16.49
CA THR A 337 -4.59 7.39 -16.53
C THR A 337 -4.08 8.84 -16.54
N TRP A 338 -2.77 9.05 -16.73
CA TRP A 338 -2.08 10.34 -16.58
C TRP A 338 -2.71 11.53 -17.31
N ARG A 339 -3.34 11.30 -18.47
CA ARG A 339 -4.02 12.34 -19.29
C ARG A 339 -5.49 12.56 -18.92
N GLU A 340 -6.05 11.74 -18.04
CA GLU A 340 -7.44 11.76 -17.58
C GLU A 340 -7.55 12.31 -16.15
N ARG A 341 -6.47 12.23 -15.35
CA ARG A 341 -6.36 12.87 -14.03
C ARG A 341 -6.24 14.38 -14.15
N GLN A 342 -6.82 15.11 -13.20
CA GLN A 342 -6.78 16.58 -13.16
C GLN A 342 -5.40 17.12 -12.73
N SER A 343 -4.73 16.44 -11.80
CA SER A 343 -3.48 16.89 -11.18
C SER A 343 -2.47 15.73 -10.98
N PRO A 344 -2.10 15.00 -12.04
CA PRO A 344 -1.33 13.76 -11.94
C PRO A 344 0.03 13.93 -11.25
N TRP A 345 0.68 15.10 -11.38
CA TRP A 345 1.91 15.41 -10.66
C TRP A 345 1.71 15.48 -9.13
N ILE A 346 0.57 15.98 -8.65
CA ILE A 346 0.26 16.05 -7.22
C ILE A 346 -0.01 14.65 -6.68
N GLU A 347 -0.80 13.84 -7.40
CA GLU A 347 -1.02 12.42 -7.06
C GLU A 347 0.29 11.63 -7.01
N LEU A 348 1.21 11.87 -7.97
CA LEU A 348 2.52 11.24 -8.00
C LEU A 348 3.40 11.67 -6.82
N ILE A 349 3.47 12.97 -6.52
CA ILE A 349 4.27 13.49 -5.41
C ILE A 349 3.78 12.94 -4.08
N ILE A 350 2.46 12.88 -3.85
CA ILE A 350 1.87 12.31 -2.63
C ILE A 350 2.23 10.82 -2.52
N MET A 351 2.13 10.03 -3.59
CA MET A 351 2.53 8.62 -3.56
C MET A 351 4.03 8.42 -3.35
N VAL A 352 4.89 9.23 -3.98
CA VAL A 352 6.36 9.14 -3.80
C VAL A 352 6.76 9.52 -2.37
N ILE A 353 6.13 10.54 -1.78
CA ILE A 353 6.34 10.90 -0.37
C ILE A 353 5.84 9.77 0.55
N GLY A 354 4.67 9.19 0.27
CA GLY A 354 4.16 8.04 1.02
C GLY A 354 5.10 6.83 0.99
N VAL A 355 5.56 6.45 -0.20
CA VAL A 355 6.59 5.40 -0.40
C VAL A 355 7.87 5.71 0.36
N GLY A 356 8.36 6.95 0.28
CA GLY A 356 9.57 7.40 0.98
C GLY A 356 9.44 7.34 2.50
N ILE A 357 8.30 7.75 3.05
CA ILE A 357 7.99 7.64 4.49
C ILE A 357 7.92 6.17 4.90
N SER A 358 7.27 5.31 4.11
CA SER A 358 7.20 3.87 4.41
C SER A 358 8.57 3.20 4.41
N PHE A 359 9.46 3.52 3.46
CA PHE A 359 10.85 3.03 3.47
C PHE A 359 11.68 3.61 4.62
N PHE A 360 11.46 4.87 5.00
CA PHE A 360 12.14 5.48 6.15
C PHE A 360 11.72 4.81 7.47
N LEU A 361 10.42 4.54 7.66
CA LEU A 361 9.92 3.75 8.78
C LEU A 361 10.49 2.32 8.75
N GLY A 362 10.64 1.72 7.56
CA GLY A 362 11.27 0.40 7.39
C GLY A 362 12.77 0.31 7.69
N LEU A 363 13.42 1.42 8.08
CA LEU A 363 14.77 1.43 8.67
C LEU A 363 14.77 1.20 10.19
N LEU A 364 13.60 1.15 10.83
CA LEU A 364 13.44 0.77 12.24
C LEU A 364 13.70 -0.73 12.42
N PRO A 365 14.28 -1.16 13.55
CA PRO A 365 14.62 -2.56 13.80
C PRO A 365 13.36 -3.44 13.77
N GLY A 366 13.46 -4.58 13.07
CA GLY A 366 12.36 -5.55 12.90
C GLY A 366 11.55 -5.41 11.61
N LEU A 367 11.84 -4.41 10.75
CA LEU A 367 11.20 -4.26 9.43
C LEU A 367 12.14 -4.69 8.28
N ASP A 368 11.56 -5.17 7.19
CA ASP A 368 12.29 -5.72 6.04
C ASP A 368 12.04 -4.88 4.77
N ASN A 369 12.85 -3.83 4.63
CA ASN A 369 12.83 -2.95 3.45
C ASN A 369 13.16 -3.70 2.14
N PHE A 370 13.87 -4.84 2.16
CA PHE A 370 14.06 -5.65 0.95
C PHE A 370 12.76 -6.38 0.56
N SER A 371 11.96 -6.82 1.53
CA SER A 371 10.61 -7.34 1.26
C SER A 371 9.69 -6.27 0.67
N HIS A 372 9.79 -5.02 1.15
CA HIS A 372 9.05 -3.88 0.59
C HIS A 372 9.50 -3.54 -0.85
N ILE A 373 10.81 -3.47 -1.11
CA ILE A 373 11.37 -3.26 -2.46
C ILE A 373 10.93 -4.38 -3.41
N GLY A 374 11.07 -5.64 -2.99
CA GLY A 374 10.70 -6.80 -3.80
C GLY A 374 9.22 -6.84 -4.12
N GLY A 375 8.37 -6.57 -3.13
CA GLY A 375 6.93 -6.45 -3.31
C GLY A 375 6.54 -5.36 -4.30
N PHE A 376 7.14 -4.17 -4.19
CA PHE A 376 6.90 -3.06 -5.12
C PHE A 376 7.35 -3.39 -6.56
N ILE A 377 8.54 -3.96 -6.74
CA ILE A 377 9.05 -4.39 -8.07
C ILE A 377 8.14 -5.44 -8.69
N MET A 378 7.74 -6.46 -7.93
CA MET A 378 6.85 -7.52 -8.39
C MET A 378 5.46 -6.98 -8.75
N GLY A 379 4.91 -6.08 -7.91
CA GLY A 379 3.66 -5.39 -8.16
C GLY A 379 3.66 -4.59 -9.46
N LEU A 380 4.73 -3.84 -9.75
CA LEU A 380 4.90 -3.14 -11.03
C LEU A 380 4.96 -4.13 -12.20
N ALA A 381 5.77 -5.19 -12.10
CA ALA A 381 6.06 -6.08 -13.22
C ALA A 381 4.86 -6.99 -13.58
N ILE A 382 4.20 -7.61 -12.59
CA ILE A 382 2.94 -8.33 -12.81
C ILE A 382 1.82 -7.36 -13.18
N GLY A 383 1.77 -6.17 -12.56
CA GLY A 383 0.81 -5.13 -12.89
C GLY A 383 0.85 -4.76 -14.37
N LEU A 384 2.04 -4.55 -14.93
CA LEU A 384 2.26 -4.28 -16.36
C LEU A 384 1.64 -5.37 -17.25
N CYS A 385 1.79 -6.64 -16.84
CA CYS A 385 1.25 -7.80 -17.53
C CYS A 385 -0.29 -7.90 -17.45
N ILE A 386 -0.89 -7.72 -16.26
CA ILE A 386 -2.29 -8.09 -16.01
C ILE A 386 -3.29 -6.92 -16.01
N LEU A 387 -2.87 -5.67 -15.77
CA LEU A 387 -3.77 -4.51 -15.83
C LEU A 387 -4.30 -4.29 -17.25
N ARG A 388 -5.43 -3.60 -17.37
CA ARG A 388 -5.94 -3.15 -18.67
C ARG A 388 -4.94 -2.18 -19.29
N SER A 389 -4.78 -2.19 -20.62
CA SER A 389 -3.92 -1.22 -21.29
C SER A 389 -4.45 0.22 -21.11
N PRO A 390 -3.57 1.24 -21.03
CA PRO A 390 -3.98 2.64 -20.94
C PRO A 390 -4.99 3.02 -22.01
N ASN A 391 -5.97 3.86 -21.71
CA ASN A 391 -6.99 4.26 -22.71
C ASN A 391 -6.36 4.94 -23.94
N ALA A 392 -5.36 5.80 -23.73
CA ALA A 392 -4.57 6.41 -24.81
C ALA A 392 -3.82 5.38 -25.69
N ILE A 393 -3.43 4.23 -25.13
CA ILE A 393 -2.87 3.11 -25.91
C ILE A 393 -4.01 2.31 -26.55
N ARG A 394 -5.13 2.04 -25.86
CA ARG A 394 -6.32 1.35 -26.37
C ARG A 394 -6.89 2.02 -27.62
N GLU A 395 -6.95 3.34 -27.65
CA GLU A 395 -7.36 4.12 -28.82
C GLU A 395 -6.38 3.92 -29.98
N ARG A 396 -5.08 4.14 -29.75
CA ARG A 396 -4.04 3.97 -30.76
C ARG A 396 -4.01 2.55 -31.34
N ILE A 397 -4.13 1.50 -30.52
CA ILE A 397 -4.18 0.09 -30.94
C ILE A 397 -5.54 -0.38 -31.48
N GLY A 398 -6.59 0.47 -31.44
CA GLY A 398 -7.92 0.16 -31.98
C GLY A 398 -8.88 -0.61 -31.06
N LEU A 399 -8.55 -0.78 -29.78
CA LEU A 399 -9.41 -1.39 -28.75
C LEU A 399 -10.44 -0.43 -28.12
N ALA A 400 -10.58 0.81 -28.65
CA ALA A 400 -11.57 1.77 -28.18
C ALA A 400 -13.01 1.46 -28.64
N ARG A 401 -13.20 0.82 -29.80
CA ARG A 401 -14.55 0.52 -30.37
C ARG A 401 -15.02 -0.92 -30.19
N THR A 402 -14.16 -1.86 -29.82
CA THR A 402 -14.57 -3.25 -29.53
C THR A 402 -14.92 -3.42 -28.05
N PRO A 403 -16.18 -3.69 -27.67
CA PRO A 403 -16.49 -4.07 -26.30
C PRO A 403 -15.75 -5.36 -25.93
N TYR A 404 -15.25 -5.42 -24.69
CA TYR A 404 -14.49 -6.55 -24.19
C TYR A 404 -15.43 -7.74 -23.97
N VAL A 405 -15.37 -8.74 -24.88
CA VAL A 405 -15.99 -10.04 -24.65
C VAL A 405 -15.30 -10.66 -23.45
N VAL A 406 -16.03 -10.80 -22.35
CA VAL A 406 -15.47 -11.27 -21.09
C VAL A 406 -15.13 -12.75 -21.22
N MET A 407 -13.87 -13.12 -20.99
CA MET A 407 -13.47 -14.53 -20.85
C MET A 407 -13.83 -15.03 -19.43
N SER A 408 -15.11 -14.90 -19.09
CA SER A 408 -15.77 -15.40 -17.88
C SER A 408 -17.02 -16.15 -18.35
N GLY A 409 -17.37 -17.25 -17.70
CA GLY A 409 -18.39 -18.21 -18.15
C GLY A 409 -19.85 -17.71 -18.17
N GLY A 410 -20.10 -16.41 -18.10
CA GLY A 410 -21.43 -15.80 -18.19
C GLY A 410 -21.66 -15.18 -19.56
N ILE A 411 -22.38 -15.88 -20.45
CA ILE A 411 -22.82 -15.34 -21.74
C ILE A 411 -23.83 -14.21 -21.48
N ALA A 412 -23.51 -13.00 -21.91
CA ALA A 412 -24.51 -11.93 -22.04
C ALA A 412 -25.53 -12.35 -23.10
N ALA A 413 -26.74 -12.73 -22.65
CA ALA A 413 -27.74 -13.32 -23.53
C ALA A 413 -28.36 -12.27 -24.46
N ALA A 414 -28.21 -12.46 -25.77
CA ALA A 414 -29.19 -11.95 -26.72
C ALA A 414 -30.48 -12.79 -26.57
N PRO A 415 -31.67 -12.18 -26.49
CA PRO A 415 -32.92 -12.93 -26.37
C PRO A 415 -33.20 -13.72 -27.66
N GLY A 416 -33.27 -15.05 -27.57
CA GLY A 416 -33.75 -15.92 -28.65
C GLY A 416 -32.92 -17.17 -29.00
N GLU A 417 -31.66 -17.29 -28.57
CA GLU A 417 -30.84 -18.45 -28.99
C GLU A 417 -31.09 -19.73 -28.17
N THR A 418 -31.61 -20.75 -28.86
CA THR A 418 -31.88 -22.11 -28.33
C THR A 418 -30.60 -22.88 -27.96
N GLU A 419 -30.74 -23.82 -27.05
CA GLU A 419 -29.61 -24.45 -26.34
C GLU A 419 -28.61 -25.18 -27.26
N ASN A 420 -29.09 -25.85 -28.31
CA ASN A 420 -28.25 -26.53 -29.29
C ASN A 420 -27.32 -25.58 -30.09
N SER A 421 -27.65 -24.29 -30.20
CA SER A 421 -26.76 -23.28 -30.79
C SER A 421 -25.51 -23.06 -29.93
N LYS A 422 -25.68 -23.03 -28.60
CA LYS A 422 -24.62 -22.70 -27.63
C LYS A 422 -23.46 -23.70 -27.70
N LYS A 423 -23.76 -25.00 -27.78
CA LYS A 423 -22.74 -26.07 -27.94
C LYS A 423 -21.98 -25.95 -29.28
N LYS A 424 -22.68 -25.62 -30.38
CA LYS A 424 -22.03 -25.43 -31.70
C LYS A 424 -21.18 -24.15 -31.77
N LYS A 425 -21.56 -23.05 -31.11
CA LYS A 425 -20.71 -21.85 -30.98
C LYS A 425 -19.45 -22.11 -30.18
N PHE A 426 -19.54 -22.85 -29.07
CA PHE A 426 -18.38 -23.19 -28.22
C PHE A 426 -17.31 -23.99 -29.00
N LEU A 427 -17.74 -24.97 -29.79
CA LEU A 427 -16.85 -25.80 -30.61
C LEU A 427 -16.33 -25.13 -31.90
N SER A 428 -16.86 -23.96 -32.29
CA SER A 428 -16.47 -23.25 -33.52
C SER A 428 -15.71 -21.93 -33.27
N ALA A 429 -15.22 -21.72 -32.04
CA ALA A 429 -14.39 -20.59 -31.64
C ALA A 429 -13.00 -20.62 -32.30
N ARG A 430 -12.91 -20.25 -33.59
CA ARG A 430 -11.68 -20.16 -34.38
C ARG A 430 -10.64 -19.25 -33.71
N PRO A 431 -9.54 -19.78 -33.10
CA PRO A 431 -8.64 -18.97 -32.28
C PRO A 431 -7.91 -17.89 -33.10
N PHE A 432 -7.61 -18.18 -34.37
CA PHE A 432 -7.00 -17.25 -35.32
C PHE A 432 -7.85 -16.00 -35.63
N GLY A 433 -9.14 -16.00 -35.28
CA GLY A 433 -10.00 -14.81 -35.40
C GLY A 433 -9.60 -13.67 -34.46
N PHE A 434 -8.97 -13.97 -33.30
CA PHE A 434 -8.56 -12.97 -32.31
C PHE A 434 -7.42 -12.06 -32.79
N PHE A 435 -6.55 -12.59 -33.65
CA PHE A 435 -5.29 -11.98 -34.08
C PHE A 435 -5.37 -11.24 -35.43
N ARG A 436 -6.37 -11.53 -36.27
CA ARG A 436 -6.53 -10.90 -37.58
C ARG A 436 -6.84 -9.40 -37.45
N GLY A 437 -6.17 -8.57 -38.26
CA GLY A 437 -6.43 -7.12 -38.35
C GLY A 437 -5.89 -6.26 -37.19
N ARG A 438 -5.01 -6.77 -36.32
CA ARG A 438 -4.41 -5.98 -35.23
C ARG A 438 -3.30 -5.05 -35.76
N LYS A 439 -3.31 -3.78 -35.32
CA LYS A 439 -2.26 -2.78 -35.61
C LYS A 439 -0.90 -3.20 -35.02
N PRO A 440 0.25 -2.79 -35.60
CA PRO A 440 1.58 -3.16 -35.08
C PRO A 440 1.83 -2.73 -33.63
N LEU A 441 1.31 -1.58 -33.21
CA LEU A 441 1.36 -1.11 -31.80
C LEU A 441 0.66 -2.06 -30.81
N TRP A 442 -0.31 -2.86 -31.25
CA TRP A 442 -0.95 -3.90 -30.42
C TRP A 442 0.03 -5.05 -30.14
N TRP A 443 0.74 -5.50 -31.18
CA TRP A 443 1.76 -6.54 -31.07
C TRP A 443 2.96 -6.09 -30.24
N ALA A 444 3.45 -4.86 -30.45
CA ALA A 444 4.53 -4.29 -29.63
C ALA A 444 4.15 -4.25 -28.13
N TRP A 445 2.92 -3.84 -27.80
CA TRP A 445 2.45 -3.85 -26.40
C TRP A 445 2.29 -5.26 -25.81
N TRP A 446 1.90 -6.25 -26.63
CA TRP A 446 1.87 -7.65 -26.20
C TRP A 446 3.27 -8.24 -26.01
N LEU A 447 4.24 -7.88 -26.85
CA LEU A 447 5.64 -8.29 -26.69
C LEU A 447 6.26 -7.71 -25.42
N VAL A 448 5.96 -6.45 -25.07
CA VAL A 448 6.37 -5.85 -23.77
C VAL A 448 5.82 -6.65 -22.60
N ARG A 449 4.55 -7.09 -22.65
CA ARG A 449 3.94 -7.92 -21.59
C ARG A 449 4.51 -9.33 -21.52
N ALA A 450 4.76 -9.97 -22.66
CA ALA A 450 5.38 -11.28 -22.71
C ALA A 450 6.82 -11.22 -22.16
N GLY A 451 7.60 -10.21 -22.57
CA GLY A 451 8.95 -9.98 -22.07
C GLY A 451 8.98 -9.69 -20.57
N ALA A 452 8.06 -8.87 -20.05
CA ALA A 452 7.94 -8.60 -18.62
C ALA A 452 7.57 -9.86 -17.83
N LEU A 453 6.64 -10.70 -18.32
CA LEU A 453 6.28 -11.97 -17.69
C LEU A 453 7.46 -12.96 -17.66
N VAL A 454 8.23 -13.06 -18.75
CA VAL A 454 9.44 -13.89 -18.81
C VAL A 454 10.50 -13.35 -17.84
N ALA A 455 10.73 -12.04 -17.80
CA ALA A 455 11.67 -11.41 -16.87
C ALA A 455 11.28 -11.63 -15.39
N VAL A 456 9.99 -11.59 -15.06
CA VAL A 456 9.46 -11.94 -13.74
C VAL A 456 9.77 -13.39 -13.36
N ILE A 457 9.49 -14.34 -14.25
CA ILE A 457 9.72 -15.77 -14.00
C ILE A 457 11.22 -16.05 -13.86
N VAL A 458 12.05 -15.53 -14.78
CA VAL A 458 13.51 -15.69 -14.74
C VAL A 458 14.11 -15.03 -13.49
N GLY A 459 13.69 -13.81 -13.13
CA GLY A 459 14.16 -13.11 -11.94
C GLY A 459 13.82 -13.85 -10.64
N PHE A 460 12.61 -14.42 -10.54
CA PHE A 460 12.22 -15.22 -9.37
C PHE A 460 13.00 -16.53 -9.26
N ILE A 461 13.20 -17.24 -10.38
CA ILE A 461 14.04 -18.45 -10.43
C ILE A 461 15.49 -18.12 -10.05
N ILE A 462 16.05 -17.01 -10.55
CA ILE A 462 17.40 -16.57 -10.21
C ILE A 462 17.51 -16.26 -8.72
N LEU A 463 16.58 -15.50 -8.12
CA LEU A 463 16.66 -15.16 -6.69
C LEU A 463 16.44 -16.36 -5.75
N LEU A 464 15.63 -17.35 -6.15
CA LEU A 464 15.53 -18.62 -5.41
C LEU A 464 16.81 -19.45 -5.56
N ALA A 465 17.39 -19.51 -6.75
CA ALA A 465 18.67 -20.19 -6.98
C ALA A 465 19.83 -19.51 -6.25
N ASP A 466 19.88 -18.17 -6.21
CA ASP A 466 20.85 -17.37 -5.46
C ASP A 466 20.73 -17.69 -3.96
N PHE A 467 19.49 -17.70 -3.44
CA PHE A 467 19.19 -18.01 -2.04
C PHE A 467 19.70 -19.39 -1.64
N TYR A 468 19.34 -20.45 -2.36
CA TYR A 468 19.71 -21.81 -1.96
C TYR A 468 21.15 -22.18 -2.33
N LYS A 469 21.75 -21.57 -3.36
CA LYS A 469 23.12 -21.91 -3.80
C LYS A 469 24.22 -21.16 -3.06
N TYR A 470 23.98 -19.93 -2.59
CA TYR A 470 25.02 -19.10 -1.99
C TYR A 470 24.74 -18.79 -0.50
N PRO A 471 25.66 -19.14 0.43
CA PRO A 471 25.44 -18.98 1.86
C PRO A 471 25.47 -17.51 2.35
N LYS A 472 26.33 -16.67 1.74
CA LYS A 472 26.33 -15.20 1.91
C LYS A 472 25.92 -14.53 0.61
N SER A 473 25.18 -13.42 0.71
CA SER A 473 25.08 -12.46 -0.39
C SER A 473 26.33 -11.58 -0.43
N ASN A 474 26.89 -11.35 -1.61
CA ASN A 474 28.11 -10.55 -1.81
C ASN A 474 27.89 -9.03 -1.70
N CYS A 475 26.80 -8.59 -1.04
CA CYS A 475 26.35 -7.21 -1.03
C CYS A 475 26.81 -6.46 0.22
N SER A 476 28.03 -5.90 0.16
CA SER A 476 28.66 -5.17 1.27
C SER A 476 27.88 -3.96 1.78
N TRP A 477 26.95 -3.41 0.99
CA TRP A 477 26.16 -2.22 1.33
C TRP A 477 24.70 -2.53 1.69
N CYS A 478 24.19 -3.74 1.42
CA CYS A 478 22.76 -4.05 1.50
C CYS A 478 22.17 -3.78 2.89
N TYR A 479 22.93 -4.02 3.96
CA TYR A 479 22.49 -3.76 5.34
C TYR A 479 21.95 -2.32 5.52
N ARG A 480 22.53 -1.33 4.83
CA ARG A 480 22.16 0.09 4.91
C ARG A 480 20.75 0.41 4.36
N LEU A 481 20.11 -0.52 3.65
CA LEU A 481 18.71 -0.38 3.26
C LEU A 481 17.73 -0.88 4.34
N SER A 482 18.18 -1.64 5.35
CA SER A 482 17.31 -2.22 6.39
C SER A 482 17.64 -1.76 7.81
N CYS A 483 18.57 -0.82 7.98
CA CYS A 483 18.92 -0.26 9.28
C CYS A 483 19.59 1.11 9.12
N LEU A 484 19.40 1.99 10.11
CA LEU A 484 20.26 3.15 10.31
C LEU A 484 21.51 2.76 11.14
N PRO A 485 22.69 3.34 10.86
CA PRO A 485 23.92 3.11 11.64
C PRO A 485 23.90 3.93 12.95
N ILE A 486 22.84 3.75 13.73
CA ILE A 486 22.58 4.42 15.01
C ILE A 486 22.38 3.33 16.07
N ASN A 487 22.91 3.54 17.28
CA ASN A 487 22.71 2.66 18.45
C ASN A 487 22.91 1.15 18.15
N ASN A 488 23.88 0.82 17.29
CA ASN A 488 24.20 -0.55 16.85
C ASN A 488 23.03 -1.32 16.19
N TRP A 489 21.98 -0.65 15.70
CA TRP A 489 20.83 -1.33 15.08
C TRP A 489 21.23 -2.20 13.88
N CYS A 490 22.24 -1.78 13.12
CA CYS A 490 22.78 -2.56 12.00
C CYS A 490 23.52 -3.86 12.37
N SER A 491 23.86 -4.10 13.64
CA SER A 491 24.43 -5.37 14.10
C SER A 491 23.40 -6.31 14.74
N LEU A 492 22.17 -5.86 15.04
CA LEU A 492 21.12 -6.66 15.68
C LEU A 492 20.64 -7.89 14.88
N GLY A 493 21.10 -8.07 13.64
CA GLY A 493 20.88 -9.27 12.83
C GLY A 493 22.12 -9.80 12.13
N GLN A 494 23.31 -9.30 12.46
CA GLN A 494 24.56 -9.85 11.95
C GLN A 494 25.00 -11.00 12.85
N LEU A 495 25.05 -12.21 12.29
CA LEU A 495 25.49 -13.41 12.98
C LEU A 495 27.03 -13.41 13.07
N ASN A 496 27.60 -12.47 13.82
CA ASN A 496 29.04 -12.35 14.05
C ASN A 496 29.41 -13.11 15.34
N LEU A 497 29.28 -14.44 15.30
CA LEU A 497 29.34 -15.34 16.45
C LEU A 497 30.76 -15.90 16.69
N ASN A 498 31.69 -15.05 17.14
CA ASN A 498 33.08 -15.41 17.47
C ASN A 498 33.28 -15.62 19.00
#